data_AF-U1RNK2-F1
#
_entry.id   AF-U1RNK2-F1
#
_cell.length_a   1.000
_cell.length_b   1.000
_cell.length_c   1.000
_cell.angle_alpha   90.00
_cell.angle_beta   90.00
_cell.angle_gamma   90.00
#
_symmetry.space_group_name_H-M   'P 1'
#
loop_
_entity.id
_entity.type
_entity.pdbx_description
1 polymer ?
#
loop_
_entity_poly.entity_id
_entity_poly.type
_entity_poly.pdbx_seq_one_letter_code
_entity_poly.pdbx_strand_id
1 'polypeptide(L)'
;MAETEVHVAAFGWDQPVRVFALARTAEALRTDPDLAEFLDASAVEEARTDPELLTVVEQEGLPAAADLEHLLAQLAWPESVHGAAISVERLVLPPAAQEEADAITDAAERLAFLQTRPDREDIRMVVGVLRSGESWCALRSRAHDDDASVYQGEQLVPGLVEALATTFL
;
A
#
# COMPACT_ATOMS: atom_id res chain seq x y z
N MET A 1 -8.29 1.35 -4.00
CA MET A 1 -7.28 1.51 -2.91
C MET A 1 -7.91 1.80 -1.56
N ALA A 2 -8.98 2.61 -1.45
CA ALA A 2 -9.65 2.80 -0.16
C ALA A 2 -10.18 1.51 0.47
N GLU A 3 -10.78 0.60 -0.30
CA GLU A 3 -11.20 -0.71 0.21
C GLU A 3 -10.03 -1.53 0.74
N THR A 4 -8.90 -1.54 0.04
CA THR A 4 -7.65 -2.16 0.49
C THR A 4 -7.15 -1.51 1.78
N GLU A 5 -7.25 -0.19 1.91
CA GLU A 5 -6.89 0.53 3.13
C GLU A 5 -7.77 0.12 4.31
N VAL A 6 -9.09 0.09 4.14
CA VAL A 6 -10.05 -0.36 5.17
C VAL A 6 -9.76 -1.81 5.57
N HIS A 7 -9.49 -2.68 4.59
CA HIS A 7 -9.11 -4.07 4.84
C HIS A 7 -7.83 -4.16 5.69
N VAL A 8 -6.78 -3.39 5.37
CA VAL A 8 -5.55 -3.35 6.16
C VAL A 8 -5.80 -2.77 7.55
N ALA A 9 -6.61 -1.72 7.65
CA ALA A 9 -6.94 -1.06 8.92
C ALA A 9 -7.64 -1.99 9.91
N ALA A 10 -8.39 -2.98 9.43
CA ALA A 10 -9.01 -4.01 10.28
C ALA A 10 -8.00 -4.83 11.10
N PHE A 11 -6.73 -4.87 10.69
CA PHE A 11 -5.65 -5.53 11.44
C PHE A 11 -5.00 -4.60 12.48
N GLY A 12 -5.41 -3.33 12.55
CA GLY A 12 -4.81 -2.34 13.44
C GLY A 12 -3.51 -1.75 12.89
N TRP A 13 -2.81 -0.99 13.73
CA TRP A 13 -1.56 -0.33 13.37
C TRP A 13 -0.31 -1.10 13.79
N ASP A 14 0.86 -0.55 13.44
CA ASP A 14 2.18 -1.13 13.64
C ASP A 14 2.34 -2.46 12.85
N GLN A 15 1.69 -2.51 11.69
CA GLN A 15 1.71 -3.65 10.79
C GLN A 15 2.99 -3.65 9.93
N PRO A 16 3.51 -4.83 9.54
CA PRO A 16 4.56 -4.90 8.54
C PRO A 16 4.06 -4.38 7.19
N VAL A 17 5.00 -4.11 6.29
CA VAL A 17 4.66 -3.79 4.89
C VAL A 17 3.84 -4.93 4.29
N ARG A 18 2.72 -4.59 3.66
CA ARG A 18 1.87 -5.53 2.92
C ARG A 18 1.92 -5.20 1.44
N VAL A 19 2.04 -6.22 0.60
CA VAL A 19 2.11 -6.07 -0.85
C VAL A 19 0.96 -6.86 -1.46
N PHE A 20 0.38 -6.33 -2.52
CA PHE A 20 -0.75 -6.92 -3.22
C PHE A 20 -0.48 -6.92 -4.72
N ALA A 21 -0.85 -8.01 -5.39
CA ALA A 21 -0.97 -8.05 -6.84
C ALA A 21 -2.35 -7.51 -7.25
N LEU A 22 -2.39 -6.78 -8.36
CA LEU A 22 -3.63 -6.36 -9.01
C LEU A 22 -3.76 -7.12 -10.32
N ALA A 23 -4.83 -7.87 -10.47
CA ALA A 23 -5.13 -8.62 -11.69
C ALA A 23 -6.51 -8.24 -12.20
N ARG A 24 -6.70 -8.20 -13.52
CA ARG A 24 -8.03 -8.03 -14.12
C ARG A 24 -8.91 -9.20 -13.70
N THR A 25 -10.01 -8.92 -13.02
CA THR A 25 -10.90 -9.94 -12.44
C THR A 25 -11.40 -10.89 -13.52
N ALA A 26 -11.78 -10.38 -14.70
CA ALA A 26 -12.23 -11.18 -15.82
C ALA A 26 -11.16 -12.17 -16.32
N GLU A 27 -9.89 -11.76 -16.37
CA GLU A 27 -8.79 -12.63 -16.79
C GLU A 27 -8.39 -13.63 -15.72
N ALA A 28 -8.41 -13.22 -14.46
CA ALA A 28 -8.17 -14.08 -13.32
C ALA A 28 -9.20 -15.23 -13.29
N LEU A 29 -10.49 -14.91 -13.40
CA LEU A 29 -11.59 -15.89 -13.48
C LEU A 29 -11.50 -16.82 -14.69
N ARG A 30 -10.97 -16.35 -15.82
CA ARG A 30 -10.77 -17.20 -17.01
C ARG A 30 -9.60 -18.17 -16.83
N THR A 31 -8.57 -17.76 -16.09
CA THR A 31 -7.38 -18.56 -15.81
C THR A 31 -7.66 -19.58 -14.71
N ASP A 32 -8.36 -19.15 -13.67
CA ASP A 32 -8.79 -19.95 -12.53
C ASP A 32 -10.28 -19.69 -12.25
N PRO A 33 -11.17 -20.54 -12.80
CA PRO A 33 -12.61 -20.42 -12.56
C PRO A 33 -13.02 -20.61 -11.09
N ASP A 34 -12.22 -21.33 -10.29
CA ASP A 34 -12.54 -21.59 -8.89
C ASP A 34 -12.39 -20.32 -8.03
N LEU A 35 -11.67 -19.30 -8.53
CA LEU A 35 -11.61 -17.96 -7.92
C LEU A 35 -13.00 -17.36 -7.66
N ALA A 36 -14.00 -17.72 -8.47
CA ALA A 36 -15.37 -17.24 -8.29
C ALA A 36 -15.97 -17.59 -6.91
N GLU A 37 -15.47 -18.65 -6.25
CA GLU A 37 -15.92 -19.05 -4.91
C GLU A 37 -15.40 -18.11 -3.80
N PHE A 38 -14.35 -17.34 -4.08
CA PHE A 38 -13.72 -16.40 -3.14
C PHE A 38 -14.09 -14.94 -3.39
N LEU A 39 -14.85 -14.67 -4.45
CA LEU A 39 -15.31 -13.33 -4.81
C LEU A 39 -16.80 -13.17 -4.49
N ASP A 40 -17.19 -11.95 -4.18
CA ASP A 40 -18.61 -11.61 -4.07
C ASP A 40 -19.31 -11.83 -5.42
N ALA A 41 -20.55 -12.34 -5.36
CA ALA A 41 -21.34 -12.60 -6.57
C ALA A 41 -21.49 -11.34 -7.45
N SER A 42 -21.56 -10.15 -6.82
CA SER A 42 -21.59 -8.87 -7.54
C SER A 42 -20.30 -8.60 -8.31
N ALA A 43 -19.14 -8.89 -7.71
CA ALA A 43 -17.83 -8.71 -8.38
C ALA A 43 -17.67 -9.67 -9.56
N VAL A 44 -18.18 -10.91 -9.44
CA VAL A 44 -18.17 -11.89 -10.55
C VAL A 44 -19.07 -11.43 -11.70
N GLU A 45 -20.26 -10.90 -11.42
CA GLU A 45 -21.14 -10.36 -12.47
C GLU A 45 -20.57 -9.08 -13.09
N GLU A 46 -20.02 -8.18 -12.28
CA GLU A 46 -19.41 -6.92 -12.75
C GLU A 46 -18.22 -7.20 -13.68
N ALA A 47 -17.38 -8.19 -13.37
CA ALA A 47 -16.26 -8.61 -14.21
C ALA A 47 -16.69 -9.03 -15.64
N ARG A 48 -17.96 -9.40 -15.84
CA ARG A 48 -18.48 -9.73 -17.19
C ARG A 48 -18.76 -8.48 -18.02
N THR A 49 -18.97 -7.35 -17.38
CA THR A 49 -19.33 -6.07 -18.02
C THR A 49 -18.21 -5.03 -17.96
N ASP A 50 -17.30 -5.15 -17.00
CA ASP A 50 -16.14 -4.28 -16.82
C ASP A 50 -14.82 -5.07 -16.91
N PRO A 51 -14.10 -5.00 -18.05
CA PRO A 51 -12.80 -5.64 -18.20
C PRO A 51 -11.68 -4.95 -17.40
N GLU A 52 -11.93 -3.73 -16.89
CA GLU A 52 -11.00 -2.97 -16.07
C GLU A 52 -11.15 -3.23 -14.58
N LEU A 53 -12.17 -4.00 -14.17
CA LEU A 53 -12.33 -4.42 -12.78
C LEU A 53 -11.10 -5.20 -12.30
N LEU A 54 -10.56 -4.79 -11.15
CA LEU A 54 -9.37 -5.38 -10.56
C LEU A 54 -9.72 -6.23 -9.33
N THR A 55 -9.08 -7.39 -9.23
CA THR A 55 -8.99 -8.19 -8.02
C THR A 55 -7.68 -7.86 -7.32
N VAL A 56 -7.74 -7.61 -6.03
CA VAL A 56 -6.58 -7.35 -5.17
C VAL A 56 -6.21 -8.64 -4.44
N VAL A 57 -5.02 -9.16 -4.72
CA VAL A 57 -4.53 -10.41 -4.13
C VAL A 57 -3.33 -10.12 -3.24
N GLU A 58 -3.47 -10.34 -1.94
CA GLU A 58 -2.36 -10.16 -1.01
C GLU A 58 -1.23 -11.15 -1.26
N GLN A 59 0.01 -10.68 -1.18
CA GLN A 59 1.21 -11.48 -1.33
C GLN A 59 1.75 -11.87 0.04
N GLU A 60 1.71 -13.17 0.32
CA GLU A 60 2.29 -13.75 1.53
C GLU A 60 3.79 -14.08 1.33
N GLY A 61 4.51 -14.28 2.44
CA GLY A 61 5.89 -14.77 2.39
C GLY A 61 6.89 -13.80 1.74
N LEU A 62 6.66 -12.50 1.91
CA LEU A 62 7.56 -11.46 1.39
C LEU A 62 9.02 -11.70 1.82
N PRO A 63 9.99 -11.45 0.93
CA PRO A 63 11.40 -11.65 1.26
C PRO A 63 11.82 -10.73 2.40
N ALA A 64 12.73 -11.22 3.23
CA ALA A 64 13.35 -10.38 4.24
C ALA A 64 14.10 -9.21 3.56
N ALA A 65 13.87 -8.00 4.05
CA ALA A 65 14.48 -6.79 3.54
C ALA A 65 14.90 -5.88 4.69
N ALA A 66 16.00 -5.14 4.50
CA ALA A 66 16.47 -4.17 5.49
C ALA A 66 15.55 -2.95 5.58
N ASP A 67 14.96 -2.56 4.46
CA ASP A 67 14.05 -1.42 4.32
C ASP A 67 13.10 -1.64 3.13
N LEU A 68 12.22 -0.66 2.91
CA LEU A 68 11.23 -0.68 1.83
C LEU A 68 11.87 -0.72 0.43
N GLU A 69 12.98 -0.02 0.22
CA GLU A 69 13.64 0.05 -1.09
C GLU A 69 14.20 -1.32 -1.47
N HIS A 70 14.89 -1.98 -0.52
CA HIS A 70 15.38 -3.34 -0.69
C HIS A 70 14.24 -4.35 -0.88
N LEU A 71 13.08 -4.15 -0.23
CA LEU A 71 11.92 -5.00 -0.46
C LEU A 71 11.40 -4.86 -1.89
N LEU A 72 11.15 -3.63 -2.34
CA LEU A 72 10.62 -3.35 -3.68
C LEU A 72 11.56 -3.85 -4.77
N ALA A 73 12.88 -3.70 -4.60
CA ALA A 73 13.89 -4.18 -5.56
C ALA A 73 13.91 -5.71 -5.73
N GLN A 74 13.32 -6.46 -4.81
CA GLN A 74 13.22 -7.92 -4.88
C GLN A 74 11.91 -8.41 -5.48
N LEU A 75 10.93 -7.53 -5.68
CA LEU A 75 9.64 -7.89 -6.25
C LEU A 75 9.77 -8.10 -7.76
N ALA A 76 9.15 -9.17 -8.25
CA ALA A 76 9.03 -9.45 -9.67
C ALA A 76 7.62 -9.97 -9.94
N TRP A 77 7.00 -9.44 -11.00
CA TRP A 77 5.60 -9.71 -11.30
C TRP A 77 5.45 -10.45 -12.64
N PRO A 78 4.70 -11.57 -12.69
CA PRO A 78 4.38 -12.22 -13.95
C PRO A 78 3.49 -11.33 -14.83
N GLU A 79 3.37 -11.67 -16.11
CA GLU A 79 2.55 -10.93 -17.08
C GLU A 79 1.06 -10.88 -16.70
N SER A 80 0.57 -11.89 -15.97
CA SER A 80 -0.81 -11.94 -15.48
C SER A 80 -1.13 -10.89 -14.40
N VAL A 81 -0.09 -10.31 -13.79
CA VAL A 81 -0.24 -9.22 -12.81
C VAL A 81 -0.18 -7.90 -13.55
N HIS A 82 -1.28 -7.16 -13.51
CA HIS A 82 -1.52 -5.93 -14.27
C HIS A 82 -1.11 -4.68 -13.49
N GLY A 83 -1.00 -4.81 -12.18
CA GLY A 83 -0.56 -3.76 -11.28
C GLY A 83 -0.18 -4.35 -9.92
N ALA A 84 0.24 -3.47 -9.02
CA ALA A 84 0.64 -3.82 -7.68
C ALA A 84 0.12 -2.76 -6.73
N ALA A 85 -0.16 -3.15 -5.50
CA ALA A 85 -0.41 -2.21 -4.42
C ALA A 85 0.47 -2.52 -3.22
N ILE A 86 0.70 -1.51 -2.40
CA ILE A 86 1.50 -1.62 -1.19
C ILE A 86 0.86 -0.82 -0.06
N SER A 87 0.83 -1.39 1.13
CA SER A 87 0.48 -0.70 2.36
C SER A 87 1.71 -0.55 3.25
N VAL A 88 1.97 0.69 3.65
CA VAL A 88 3.06 1.03 4.57
C VAL A 88 2.59 2.03 5.61
N GLU A 89 3.20 2.02 6.78
CA GLU A 89 3.01 3.04 7.81
C GLU A 89 4.27 3.91 7.88
N ARG A 90 4.09 5.24 7.89
CA ARG A 90 5.19 6.20 7.99
C ARG A 90 4.91 7.20 9.09
N LEU A 91 5.95 7.47 9.87
CA LEU A 91 5.98 8.58 10.80
C LEU A 91 6.34 9.86 10.04
N VAL A 92 5.48 10.87 10.14
CA VAL A 92 5.65 12.19 9.55
C VAL A 92 5.88 13.19 10.69
N LEU A 93 6.86 14.08 10.49
CA LEU A 93 7.18 15.15 11.41
C LEU A 93 6.94 16.53 10.77
N PRO A 94 6.55 17.53 11.58
CA PRO A 94 6.70 18.92 11.19
C PRO A 94 8.18 19.24 10.87
N PRO A 95 8.47 20.17 9.95
CA PRO A 95 9.85 20.47 9.53
C PRO A 95 10.81 20.79 10.69
N ALA A 96 10.36 21.56 11.68
CA ALA A 96 11.20 21.89 12.85
C ALA A 96 11.57 20.64 13.67
N ALA A 97 10.62 19.73 13.89
CA ALA A 97 10.86 18.48 14.59
C ALA A 97 11.77 17.54 13.78
N GLN A 98 11.67 17.57 12.45
CA GLN A 98 12.57 16.82 11.56
C GLN A 98 14.01 17.32 11.69
N GLU A 99 14.24 18.65 11.69
CA GLU A 99 15.58 19.23 11.87
C GLU A 99 16.20 18.85 13.23
N GLU A 100 15.40 18.89 14.30
CA GLU A 100 15.82 18.41 15.63
C GLU A 100 16.18 16.92 15.61
N ALA A 101 15.35 16.07 14.98
CA ALA A 101 15.62 14.64 14.87
C ALA A 101 16.92 14.37 14.10
N ASP A 102 17.15 15.07 12.99
CA ASP A 102 18.31 14.89 12.13
C ASP A 102 19.61 15.29 12.85
N ALA A 103 19.57 16.27 13.76
CA ALA A 103 20.71 16.67 14.58
C ALA A 103 21.15 15.60 15.61
N ILE A 104 20.27 14.66 15.99
CA ILE A 104 20.57 13.62 16.98
C ILE A 104 21.35 12.46 16.33
N THR A 105 22.66 12.41 16.50
CA THR A 105 23.50 11.39 15.83
C THR A 105 23.35 9.96 16.37
N ASP A 106 23.00 9.80 17.64
CA ASP A 106 22.79 8.48 18.24
C ASP A 106 21.41 7.91 17.85
N ALA A 107 21.39 6.67 17.35
CA ALA A 107 20.17 6.07 16.83
C ALA A 107 19.14 5.75 17.93
N ALA A 108 19.59 5.38 19.13
CA ALA A 108 18.68 5.07 20.24
C ALA A 108 18.08 6.35 20.83
N GLU A 109 18.88 7.42 20.95
CA GLU A 109 18.41 8.73 21.35
C GLU A 109 17.42 9.31 20.34
N ARG A 110 17.72 9.20 19.04
CA ARG A 110 16.79 9.65 17.98
C ARG A 110 15.47 8.90 18.04
N LEU A 111 15.50 7.57 18.23
CA LEU A 111 14.28 6.78 18.38
C LEU A 111 13.45 7.21 19.60
N ALA A 112 14.10 7.41 20.76
CA ALA A 112 13.42 7.88 21.96
C ALA A 112 12.82 9.28 21.79
N PHE A 113 13.52 10.18 21.09
CA PHE A 113 13.00 11.49 20.71
C PHE A 113 11.74 11.36 19.87
N LEU A 114 11.77 10.56 18.79
CA LEU A 114 10.62 10.33 17.91
C LEU A 114 9.43 9.76 18.68
N GLN A 115 9.63 8.78 19.57
CA GLN A 115 8.55 8.13 20.31
C GLN A 115 7.80 9.07 21.27
N THR A 116 8.49 10.08 21.80
CA THR A 116 7.96 11.00 22.81
C THR A 116 7.33 12.26 22.20
N ARG A 117 7.44 12.47 20.89
CA ARG A 117 6.89 13.65 20.22
C ARG A 117 5.36 13.61 20.13
N PRO A 118 4.65 14.65 20.62
CA PRO A 118 3.18 14.71 20.54
C PRO A 118 2.67 15.17 19.17
N ASP A 119 3.52 15.84 18.40
CA ASP A 119 3.25 16.37 17.06
C ASP A 119 3.72 15.44 15.93
N ARG A 120 4.12 14.20 16.26
CA ARG A 120 4.36 13.14 15.27
C ARG A 120 3.03 12.63 14.73
N GLU A 121 2.98 12.35 13.45
CA GLU A 121 1.80 11.78 12.81
C GLU A 121 2.15 10.45 12.17
N ASP A 122 1.52 9.37 12.61
CA ASP A 122 1.65 8.07 11.95
C ASP A 122 0.58 7.99 10.85
N ILE A 123 1.03 7.86 9.60
CA ILE A 123 0.17 7.79 8.41
C ILE A 123 0.28 6.39 7.81
N ARG A 124 -0.85 5.71 7.66
CA ARG A 124 -0.97 4.53 6.80
C ARG A 124 -1.22 5.00 5.38
N MET A 125 -0.47 4.45 4.44
CA MET A 125 -0.55 4.78 3.03
C MET A 125 -0.73 3.49 2.26
N VAL A 126 -1.79 3.42 1.44
CA VAL A 126 -2.00 2.38 0.45
C VAL A 126 -1.85 2.98 -0.93
N VAL A 127 -0.88 2.49 -1.68
CA VAL A 127 -0.58 2.97 -3.04
C VAL A 127 -0.76 1.81 -4.01
N GLY A 128 -1.54 2.01 -5.06
CA GLY A 128 -1.69 1.08 -6.18
C GLY A 128 -1.20 1.71 -7.47
N VAL A 129 -0.52 0.93 -8.30
CA VAL A 129 -0.02 1.32 -9.62
C VAL A 129 -0.29 0.22 -10.64
N LEU A 130 -0.78 0.60 -11.83
CA LEU A 130 -0.85 -0.30 -12.99
C LEU A 130 0.40 -0.19 -13.85
N ARG A 131 0.68 -1.25 -14.62
CA ARG A 131 1.73 -1.25 -15.65
C ARG A 131 1.54 -0.15 -16.70
N SER A 132 0.31 0.26 -16.95
CA SER A 132 -0.07 1.36 -17.84
C SER A 132 0.22 2.76 -17.28
N GLY A 133 0.54 2.85 -15.99
CA GLY A 133 0.94 4.09 -15.31
C GLY A 133 -0.16 4.77 -14.49
N GLU A 134 -1.42 4.30 -14.53
CA GLU A 134 -2.42 4.77 -13.58
C GLU A 134 -1.99 4.46 -12.14
N SER A 135 -2.33 5.37 -11.23
CA SER A 135 -1.99 5.23 -9.81
C SER A 135 -3.10 5.78 -8.92
N TRP A 136 -3.22 5.18 -7.75
CA TRP A 136 -4.16 5.60 -6.71
C TRP A 136 -3.49 5.50 -5.36
N CYS A 137 -3.78 6.46 -4.50
CA CYS A 137 -3.34 6.54 -3.13
C CYS A 137 -4.56 6.62 -2.22
N ALA A 138 -4.50 5.94 -1.08
CA ALA A 138 -5.41 6.09 0.04
C ALA A 138 -4.57 6.28 1.31
N LEU A 139 -4.83 7.35 2.06
CA LEU A 139 -4.07 7.73 3.25
C LEU A 139 -5.01 7.83 4.43
N ARG A 140 -4.58 7.29 5.58
CA ARG A 140 -5.27 7.43 6.86
C ARG A 140 -4.26 7.86 7.92
N SER A 141 -4.65 8.82 8.75
CA SER A 141 -3.86 9.25 9.90
C SER A 141 -4.30 8.50 11.15
N ARG A 142 -3.34 8.09 12.00
CA ARG A 142 -3.64 7.48 13.30
C ARG A 142 -4.45 8.40 14.21
N ALA A 143 -4.32 9.72 14.05
CA ALA A 143 -5.12 10.70 14.81
C ALA A 143 -6.59 10.77 14.33
N HIS A 144 -6.88 10.30 13.12
CA HIS A 144 -8.20 10.27 12.50
C HIS A 144 -8.47 8.86 11.96
N ASP A 145 -8.47 7.88 12.87
CA ASP A 145 -8.57 6.46 12.54
C ASP A 145 -10.02 6.00 12.42
N ASP A 146 -10.68 6.42 11.35
CA ASP A 146 -12.02 5.97 10.98
C ASP A 146 -12.17 5.90 9.45
N ASP A 147 -13.11 5.07 8.98
CA ASP A 147 -13.27 4.79 7.55
C ASP A 147 -13.77 6.02 6.74
N ALA A 148 -14.36 7.03 7.40
CA ALA A 148 -14.76 8.28 6.75
C ALA A 148 -13.60 9.28 6.63
N SER A 149 -12.50 9.06 7.34
CA SER A 149 -11.29 9.90 7.36
C SER A 149 -10.19 9.42 6.40
N VAL A 150 -10.53 8.56 5.43
CA VAL A 150 -9.59 8.08 4.40
C VAL A 150 -9.49 9.09 3.25
N TYR A 151 -8.32 9.70 3.10
CA TYR A 151 -8.04 10.63 2.02
C TYR A 151 -7.55 9.90 0.76
N GLN A 152 -8.10 10.25 -0.40
CA GLN A 152 -7.84 9.56 -1.67
C GLN A 152 -7.36 10.52 -2.75
N GLY A 153 -6.49 10.04 -3.64
CA GLY A 153 -6.00 10.79 -4.78
C GLY A 153 -4.95 10.00 -5.56
N GLU A 154 -4.58 10.44 -6.77
CA GLU A 154 -3.73 9.62 -7.64
C GLU A 154 -2.25 9.62 -7.22
N GLN A 155 -1.70 10.78 -6.86
CA GLN A 155 -0.27 10.95 -6.57
C GLN A 155 -0.01 11.72 -5.28
N LEU A 156 -0.67 11.30 -4.21
CA LEU A 156 -0.48 11.90 -2.89
C LEU A 156 0.92 11.63 -2.31
N VAL A 157 1.56 10.56 -2.76
CA VAL A 157 2.89 10.10 -2.33
C VAL A 157 3.74 9.71 -3.53
N PRO A 158 4.17 10.69 -4.36
CA PRO A 158 4.78 10.43 -5.67
C PRO A 158 6.01 9.52 -5.59
N GLY A 159 6.86 9.68 -4.58
CA GLY A 159 8.03 8.82 -4.41
C GLY A 159 7.70 7.33 -4.21
N LEU A 160 6.58 7.02 -3.53
CA LEU A 160 6.15 5.63 -3.35
C LEU A 160 5.46 5.08 -4.61
N VAL A 161 4.72 5.92 -5.34
CA VAL A 161 4.14 5.59 -6.65
C VAL A 161 5.25 5.22 -7.63
N GLU A 162 6.27 6.07 -7.76
CA GLU A 162 7.42 5.83 -8.63
C GLU A 162 8.16 4.56 -8.23
N ALA A 163 8.49 4.40 -6.94
CA ALA A 163 9.19 3.21 -6.46
C ALA A 163 8.41 1.92 -6.76
N LEU A 164 7.08 1.91 -6.56
CA LEU A 164 6.26 0.75 -6.86
C LEU A 164 6.19 0.46 -8.37
N ALA A 165 6.10 1.51 -9.20
CA ALA A 165 6.10 1.37 -10.66
C ALA A 165 7.38 0.69 -11.18
N THR A 166 8.53 0.94 -10.55
CA THR A 166 9.80 0.32 -10.95
C THR A 166 9.85 -1.20 -10.77
N THR A 167 8.91 -1.80 -10.01
CA THR A 167 8.83 -3.25 -9.83
C THR A 167 8.35 -4.00 -11.08
N PHE A 168 7.91 -3.28 -12.12
CA PHE A 168 7.48 -3.85 -13.40
C PHE A 168 8.54 -3.85 -14.49
N LEU A 169 9.75 -3.35 -14.20
CA LEU A 169 10.87 -3.27 -15.15
C LEU A 169 11.43 -4.64 -15.54
#